data_AF-A0A7M5XML7-F1
#
_entry.id   AF-A0A7M5XML7-F1
#
_cell.length_a   1.000
_cell.length_b   1.000
_cell.length_c   1.000
_cell.angle_alpha   90.00
_cell.angle_beta   90.00
_cell.angle_gamma   90.00
#
_symmetry.space_group_name_H-M   'P 1'
#
loop_
_entity.id
_entity.type
_entity.pdbx_description
1 polymer ?
#
loop_
_entity_poly.entity_id
_entity_poly.type
_entity_poly.pdbx_seq_one_letter_code
_entity_poly.pdbx_strand_id
1 'polypeptide(L)'
;TFDNFGATAFLPNSKTDQVREGNIVFISKTGTKCCPIYWLRKYLSLSKLNYKPEAYLILHLYKTKRGHNAHGLLPISYTTALKTFNDHLSKVTNPSIYGLHSLRSGGASEAANNGISDRLISKHGRWSSNTSRNTYIKDNAKKRYKFSVL
;
A
#
# COMPACT_ATOMS: atom_id res chain seq x y z
N THR A 1 -9.55 -10.57 4.64
CA THR A 1 -10.97 -10.47 5.07
C THR A 1 -11.39 -9.02 5.14
N PHE A 2 -12.66 -8.71 4.86
CA PHE A 2 -13.22 -7.36 5.02
C PHE A 2 -14.03 -7.25 6.32
N ASP A 3 -14.02 -6.08 6.94
CA ASP A 3 -14.84 -5.74 8.10
C ASP A 3 -15.32 -4.27 8.02
N ASN A 4 -15.95 -3.77 9.09
CA ASN A 4 -16.47 -2.41 9.15
C ASN A 4 -15.38 -1.32 9.16
N PHE A 5 -14.19 -1.64 9.68
CA PHE A 5 -13.04 -0.75 9.84
C PHE A 5 -12.09 -0.81 8.64
N GLY A 6 -12.09 -1.90 7.88
CA GLY A 6 -11.38 -2.02 6.61
C GLY A 6 -11.18 -3.45 6.13
N ALA A 7 -9.92 -3.84 5.93
CA ALA A 7 -9.56 -5.18 5.51
C ALA A 7 -8.24 -5.64 6.10
N THR A 8 -8.13 -6.94 6.30
CA THR A 8 -6.90 -7.64 6.69
C THR A 8 -6.39 -8.52 5.55
N ALA A 9 -5.09 -8.49 5.32
CA ALA A 9 -4.41 -9.35 4.36
C ALA A 9 -3.29 -10.12 5.09
N PHE A 10 -3.32 -11.45 5.00
CA PHE A 10 -2.23 -12.28 5.50
C PHE A 10 -1.13 -12.38 4.45
N LEU A 11 0.09 -12.00 4.83
CA LEU A 11 1.29 -12.22 4.03
C LEU A 11 2.03 -13.43 4.60
N PRO A 12 2.08 -14.55 3.86
CA PRO A 12 2.70 -15.78 4.36
C PRO A 12 4.22 -15.70 4.45
N ASN A 13 4.84 -14.77 3.72
CA ASN A 13 6.29 -14.60 3.68
C ASN A 13 6.69 -13.13 3.49
N SER A 14 7.92 -12.81 3.90
CA SER A 14 8.54 -11.52 3.61
C SER A 14 10.05 -11.59 3.78
N LYS A 15 10.77 -10.58 3.25
CA LYS A 15 12.23 -10.46 3.37
C LYS A 15 12.74 -10.57 4.81
N THR A 16 11.97 -10.09 5.78
CA THR A 16 12.37 -10.02 7.20
C THR A 16 11.74 -11.12 8.05
N ASP A 17 10.95 -12.01 7.46
CA ASP A 17 10.29 -13.11 8.18
C ASP A 17 11.15 -14.37 8.11
N GLN A 18 12.20 -14.39 8.92
CA GLN A 18 13.17 -15.50 8.95
C GLN A 18 12.57 -16.77 9.59
N VAL A 19 11.57 -16.61 10.47
CA VAL A 19 10.90 -17.70 11.20
C VAL A 19 9.64 -18.23 10.51
N ARG A 20 9.22 -17.61 9.39
CA ARG A 20 8.06 -17.99 8.56
C ARG A 20 6.71 -18.00 9.30
N GLU A 21 6.54 -17.11 10.26
CA GLU A 21 5.28 -16.94 10.98
C GLU A 21 4.24 -16.15 10.15
N GLY A 22 4.68 -15.47 9.10
CA GLY A 22 3.85 -14.58 8.30
C GLY A 22 3.48 -13.30 9.06
N ASN A 23 2.61 -12.50 8.45
CA ASN A 23 2.18 -11.24 9.05
C ASN A 23 0.80 -10.79 8.54
N ILE A 24 0.02 -10.14 9.40
CA ILE A 24 -1.27 -9.55 9.01
C ILE A 24 -1.07 -8.05 8.76
N VAL A 25 -1.37 -7.62 7.54
CA VAL A 25 -1.43 -6.20 7.16
C VAL A 25 -2.86 -5.71 7.25
N PHE A 26 -3.03 -4.54 7.87
CA PHE A 26 -4.30 -3.85 8.01
C PHE A 26 -4.40 -2.74 6.97
N ILE A 27 -5.52 -2.70 6.25
CA ILE A 27 -5.88 -1.69 5.27
C ILE A 27 -7.09 -0.95 5.83
N SER A 28 -6.93 0.31 6.22
CA SER A 28 -8.00 1.07 6.87
C SER A 28 -8.99 1.64 5.86
N LYS A 29 -10.28 1.59 6.20
CA LYS A 29 -11.34 2.32 5.50
C LYS A 29 -11.27 3.80 5.89
N THR A 30 -10.99 4.66 4.91
CA THR A 30 -10.85 6.11 5.13
C THR A 30 -12.12 6.92 4.85
N GLY A 31 -13.08 6.38 4.08
CA GLY A 31 -14.27 7.13 3.63
C GLY A 31 -13.98 8.25 2.62
N THR A 32 -12.73 8.47 2.23
CA THR A 32 -12.34 9.50 1.27
C THR A 32 -12.55 9.06 -0.19
N LYS A 33 -12.47 9.99 -1.15
CA LYS A 33 -12.50 9.66 -2.59
C LYS A 33 -11.42 8.64 -3.00
N CYS A 34 -10.31 8.59 -2.27
CA CYS A 34 -9.20 7.67 -2.48
C CYS A 34 -9.23 6.48 -1.50
N CYS A 35 -10.40 6.12 -0.96
CA CYS A 35 -10.51 5.07 0.03
C CYS A 35 -10.01 3.71 -0.49
N PRO A 36 -8.98 3.11 0.13
CA PRO A 36 -8.38 1.88 -0.40
C PRO A 36 -9.37 0.71 -0.36
N ILE A 37 -10.25 0.66 0.64
CA ILE A 37 -11.27 -0.39 0.77
C ILE A 37 -12.34 -0.28 -0.32
N TYR A 38 -12.79 0.94 -0.64
CA TYR A 38 -13.72 1.15 -1.74
C TYR A 38 -13.11 0.69 -3.07
N TRP A 39 -11.88 1.14 -3.37
CA TRP A 39 -11.20 0.79 -4.62
C TRP A 39 -10.83 -0.68 -4.71
N LEU A 40 -10.46 -1.32 -3.60
CA LEU A 40 -10.19 -2.76 -3.54
C LEU A 40 -11.45 -3.57 -3.85
N ARG A 41 -12.60 -3.23 -3.24
CA ARG A 41 -13.88 -3.91 -3.55
C ARG A 41 -14.29 -3.71 -5.00
N LYS A 42 -14.14 -2.49 -5.52
CA LYS A 42 -14.42 -2.18 -6.93
C LYS A 42 -13.51 -2.98 -7.86
N TYR A 43 -12.21 -3.05 -7.57
CA TYR A 43 -11.26 -3.86 -8.31
C TYR A 43 -11.67 -5.33 -8.34
N LEU A 44 -11.93 -5.94 -7.17
CA LEU A 44 -12.33 -7.35 -7.06
C LEU A 44 -13.62 -7.66 -7.82
N SER A 45 -14.59 -6.74 -7.78
CA SER A 45 -15.84 -6.86 -8.53
C SER A 45 -15.61 -6.82 -10.04
N LEU A 46 -14.75 -5.92 -10.53
CA LEU A 46 -14.48 -5.76 -11.96
C LEU A 46 -13.60 -6.88 -12.52
N SER A 47 -12.67 -7.40 -11.72
CA SER A 47 -11.76 -8.50 -12.09
C SER A 47 -12.37 -9.89 -11.89
N LYS A 48 -13.53 -9.97 -11.22
CA LYS A 48 -14.22 -11.22 -10.85
C LYS A 48 -13.38 -12.15 -9.97
N LEU A 49 -12.43 -11.60 -9.22
CA LEU A 49 -11.56 -12.36 -8.32
C LEU A 49 -12.27 -12.82 -7.04
N ASN A 50 -13.43 -12.25 -6.73
CA ASN A 50 -14.28 -12.75 -5.63
C ASN A 50 -14.65 -14.24 -5.77
N TYR A 51 -14.61 -14.77 -7.00
CA TYR A 51 -14.94 -16.17 -7.29
C TYR A 51 -13.69 -17.06 -7.50
N LYS A 52 -12.49 -16.54 -7.21
CA LYS A 52 -11.21 -17.21 -7.45
C LYS A 52 -10.27 -17.04 -6.23
N PRO A 53 -10.56 -17.70 -5.10
CA PRO A 53 -9.80 -17.53 -3.85
C PRO A 53 -8.31 -17.91 -3.96
N GLU A 54 -7.96 -18.78 -4.90
CA GLU A 54 -6.60 -19.24 -5.18
C GLU A 54 -5.77 -18.23 -6.00
N ALA A 55 -6.40 -17.17 -6.53
CA ALA A 55 -5.73 -16.18 -7.34
C ALA A 55 -4.98 -15.13 -6.51
N TYR A 56 -3.89 -14.61 -7.08
CA TYR A 56 -3.22 -13.45 -6.51
C TYR A 56 -4.15 -12.24 -6.50
N LEU A 57 -4.05 -11.42 -5.45
CA LEU A 57 -4.86 -10.21 -5.31
C LEU A 57 -4.62 -9.21 -6.44
N ILE A 58 -3.38 -9.08 -6.90
CA ILE A 58 -3.01 -8.22 -8.02
C ILE A 58 -2.31 -9.07 -9.08
N LEU A 59 -2.97 -9.22 -10.23
CA LEU A 59 -2.56 -10.09 -11.31
C LEU A 59 -2.80 -9.46 -12.68
N HIS A 60 -2.29 -10.11 -13.73
CA HIS A 60 -2.53 -9.69 -15.10
C HIS A 60 -4.00 -9.85 -15.48
N LEU A 61 -4.62 -8.78 -15.97
CA LEU A 61 -5.98 -8.78 -16.50
C LEU A 61 -5.93 -8.64 -18.02
N TYR A 62 -6.83 -9.36 -18.71
CA TYR A 62 -7.06 -9.17 -20.14
C TYR A 62 -8.47 -8.67 -20.41
N LYS A 63 -8.62 -7.90 -21.48
CA LYS A 63 -9.90 -7.33 -21.91
C LYS A 63 -10.74 -8.40 -22.61
N THR A 64 -12.03 -8.38 -22.33
CA THR A 64 -13.05 -9.24 -22.94
C THR A 64 -14.22 -8.38 -23.41
N LYS A 65 -15.13 -8.96 -24.21
CA LYS A 65 -16.38 -8.28 -24.61
C LYS A 65 -17.25 -7.86 -23.42
N ARG A 66 -17.10 -8.52 -22.26
CA ARG A 66 -17.91 -8.32 -21.04
C ARG A 66 -17.12 -7.70 -19.88
N GLY A 67 -16.02 -6.99 -20.16
CA GLY A 67 -15.16 -6.38 -19.14
C GLY A 67 -13.76 -7.00 -19.09
N HIS A 68 -13.23 -7.27 -17.91
CA HIS A 68 -11.90 -7.85 -17.73
C HIS A 68 -11.97 -9.20 -17.04
N ASN A 69 -11.01 -10.09 -17.35
CA ASN A 69 -10.84 -11.37 -16.68
C ASN A 69 -9.36 -11.56 -16.29
N ALA A 70 -9.12 -12.36 -15.25
CA ALA A 70 -7.78 -12.75 -14.81
C ALA A 70 -7.07 -13.65 -15.84
N HIS A 71 -5.85 -13.26 -16.23
CA HIS A 71 -4.95 -14.03 -17.08
C HIS A 71 -4.20 -15.06 -16.22
N GLY A 72 -4.83 -16.21 -16.00
CA GLY A 72 -4.30 -17.25 -15.10
C GLY A 72 -4.24 -16.78 -13.63
N LEU A 73 -3.37 -17.43 -12.86
CA LEU A 73 -3.11 -17.13 -11.45
C LEU A 73 -1.70 -16.53 -11.27
N LEU A 74 -1.21 -15.74 -12.23
CA LEU A 74 0.13 -15.17 -12.16
C LEU A 74 0.08 -13.73 -11.60
N PRO A 75 0.90 -13.40 -10.58
CA PRO A 75 0.95 -12.04 -10.06
C PRO A 75 1.60 -11.12 -11.09
N ILE A 76 1.34 -9.82 -10.97
CA ILE A 76 2.13 -8.84 -11.74
C ILE A 76 3.56 -8.80 -11.22
N SER A 77 4.52 -8.54 -12.11
CA SER A 77 5.90 -8.30 -11.70
C SER A 77 6.07 -6.92 -11.04
N TYR A 78 7.17 -6.74 -10.31
CA TYR A 78 7.56 -5.44 -9.78
C TYR A 78 7.71 -4.39 -10.89
N THR A 79 8.29 -4.76 -12.04
CA THR A 79 8.49 -3.86 -13.17
C THR A 79 7.17 -3.42 -13.79
N THR A 80 6.18 -4.32 -13.89
CA THR A 80 4.83 -3.97 -14.33
C THR A 80 4.17 -3.02 -13.35
N ALA A 81 4.24 -3.29 -12.04
CA ALA A 81 3.68 -2.41 -11.01
C ALA A 81 4.32 -1.00 -11.06
N LEU A 82 5.64 -0.92 -11.18
CA LEU A 82 6.37 0.34 -11.30
C LEU A 82 6.01 1.10 -12.58
N LYS A 83 5.89 0.39 -13.71
CA LYS A 83 5.46 1.00 -14.98
C LYS A 83 4.07 1.60 -14.84
N THR A 84 3.09 0.84 -14.33
CA THR A 84 1.73 1.35 -14.09
C THR A 84 1.72 2.55 -13.15
N PHE A 85 2.53 2.53 -12.09
CA PHE A 85 2.70 3.67 -11.19
C PHE A 85 3.22 4.90 -11.94
N ASN A 86 4.30 4.76 -12.72
CA ASN A 86 4.89 5.85 -13.48
C ASN A 86 3.96 6.40 -14.57
N ASP A 87 3.20 5.54 -15.24
CA ASP A 87 2.23 5.92 -16.28
C ASP A 87 1.08 6.79 -15.73
N HIS A 88 0.68 6.55 -14.48
CA HIS A 88 -0.31 7.39 -13.80
C HIS A 88 0.31 8.64 -13.20
N LEU A 89 1.52 8.53 -12.65
CA LEU A 89 2.21 9.62 -11.99
C LEU A 89 2.66 10.71 -12.97
N SER A 90 3.05 10.33 -14.19
CA SER A 90 3.44 11.26 -15.27
C SER A 90 2.37 12.30 -15.61
N LYS A 91 1.10 12.01 -15.29
CA LYS A 91 -0.04 12.92 -15.51
C LYS A 91 -0.11 14.05 -14.48
N VAL A 92 0.63 13.94 -13.38
CA VAL A 92 0.57 14.91 -12.28
C VAL A 92 1.95 15.46 -11.88
N THR A 93 3.04 14.75 -12.18
CA THR A 93 4.41 15.17 -11.85
C THR A 93 5.44 14.40 -12.68
N ASN A 94 6.70 14.84 -12.65
CA ASN A 94 7.83 14.05 -13.19
C ASN A 94 7.97 12.71 -12.44
N PRO A 95 7.81 11.55 -13.11
CA PRO A 95 7.89 10.24 -12.46
C PRO A 95 9.33 9.79 -12.17
N SER A 96 10.35 10.38 -12.80
CA SER A 96 11.74 9.90 -12.67
C SER A 96 12.32 10.03 -11.26
N ILE A 97 11.74 10.91 -10.44
CA ILE A 97 12.16 11.15 -9.05
C ILE A 97 11.39 10.28 -8.03
N TYR A 98 10.49 9.42 -8.49
CA TYR A 98 9.65 8.58 -7.64
C TYR A 98 9.82 7.09 -7.97
N GLY A 99 9.56 6.25 -6.97
CA GLY A 99 9.46 4.81 -7.14
C GLY A 99 8.38 4.24 -6.23
N LEU A 100 8.17 2.92 -6.25
CA LEU A 100 7.15 2.29 -5.40
C LEU A 100 7.41 2.50 -3.89
N HIS A 101 8.68 2.65 -3.48
CA HIS A 101 9.02 3.01 -2.11
C HIS A 101 8.59 4.43 -1.71
N SER A 102 8.32 5.33 -2.67
CA SER A 102 7.79 6.66 -2.39
C SER A 102 6.39 6.58 -1.76
N LEU A 103 5.56 5.59 -2.12
CA LEU A 103 4.26 5.36 -1.48
C LEU A 103 4.43 5.04 0.00
N ARG A 104 5.42 4.19 0.33
CA ARG A 104 5.74 3.80 1.70
C ARG A 104 6.27 4.99 2.52
N SER A 105 7.19 5.76 1.94
CA SER A 105 7.74 6.97 2.58
C SER A 105 6.66 8.02 2.80
N GLY A 106 5.83 8.29 1.78
CA GLY A 106 4.73 9.26 1.85
C GLY A 106 3.71 8.89 2.93
N GLY A 107 3.24 7.63 2.96
CA GLY A 107 2.28 7.17 3.96
C GLY A 107 2.81 7.25 5.39
N ALA A 108 4.07 6.88 5.62
CA ALA A 108 4.67 6.99 6.95
C ALA A 108 4.92 8.44 7.39
N SER A 109 5.35 9.30 6.45
CA SER A 109 5.50 10.74 6.69
C SER A 109 4.16 11.36 7.08
N GLU A 110 3.09 11.04 6.34
CA GLU A 110 1.75 11.54 6.62
C GLU A 110 1.25 11.07 7.99
N ALA A 111 1.41 9.78 8.32
CA ALA A 111 1.03 9.26 9.63
C ALA A 111 1.79 9.95 10.77
N ALA A 112 3.11 10.14 10.63
CA ALA A 112 3.94 10.81 11.62
C ALA A 112 3.56 12.29 11.79
N ASN A 113 3.23 12.97 10.68
CA ASN A 113 2.81 14.36 10.70
C ASN A 113 1.42 14.57 11.33
N ASN A 114 0.56 13.55 11.28
CA ASN A 114 -0.74 13.52 11.97
C ASN A 114 -0.66 13.00 13.42
N GLY A 115 0.55 12.82 13.97
CA GLY A 115 0.74 12.43 15.37
C GLY A 115 0.44 10.96 15.68
N ILE A 116 0.37 10.09 14.66
CA ILE A 116 0.27 8.65 14.89
C ILE A 116 1.54 8.18 15.58
N SER A 117 1.39 7.35 16.62
CA SER A 117 2.54 6.87 17.38
C SER A 117 3.54 6.09 16.51
N ASP A 118 4.82 6.34 16.78
CA ASP A 118 5.97 5.66 16.22
C ASP A 118 5.84 4.13 16.22
N ARG A 119 5.28 3.56 17.29
CA ARG A 119 5.02 2.13 17.43
C ARG A 119 4.05 1.62 16.36
N LEU A 120 2.95 2.34 16.12
CA LEU A 120 1.95 1.96 15.12
C LEU A 120 2.50 2.13 13.70
N ILE A 121 3.28 3.20 13.45
CA ILE A 121 3.97 3.40 12.17
C ILE A 121 4.97 2.28 11.92
N SER A 122 5.77 1.89 12.93
CA SER A 122 6.68 0.75 12.85
C SER A 122 5.95 -0.55 12.55
N LYS A 123 4.83 -0.82 13.22
CA LYS A 123 4.01 -2.02 12.95
C LYS A 123 3.43 -2.02 11.54
N HIS A 124 2.83 -0.91 11.10
CA HIS A 124 2.23 -0.79 9.77
C HIS A 124 3.28 -0.88 8.65
N GLY A 125 4.41 -0.20 8.84
CA GLY A 125 5.54 -0.29 7.93
C GLY A 125 6.29 -1.61 8.05
N ARG A 126 6.19 -2.37 9.13
CA ARG A 126 7.04 -3.54 9.39
C ARG A 126 8.52 -3.17 9.51
N TRP A 127 8.81 -2.07 10.21
CA TRP A 127 10.18 -1.69 10.56
C TRP A 127 10.55 -2.27 11.93
N SER A 128 11.67 -3.00 11.99
CA SER A 128 12.21 -3.55 13.24
C SER A 128 12.99 -2.53 14.07
N SER A 129 13.57 -1.50 13.42
CA SER A 129 14.36 -0.47 14.09
C SER A 129 13.81 0.94 13.85
N ASN A 130 14.04 1.82 14.82
CA ASN A 130 13.70 3.24 14.71
C ASN A 130 14.48 3.91 13.58
N THR A 131 15.76 3.58 13.41
CA THR A 131 16.60 4.13 12.34
C THR A 131 16.00 3.83 10.96
N SER A 132 15.66 2.57 10.69
CA SER A 132 15.07 2.17 9.41
C SER A 132 13.73 2.83 9.14
N ARG A 133 12.93 3.11 10.18
CA ARG A 133 11.68 3.88 10.03
C ARG A 133 11.96 5.34 9.72
N ASN A 134 12.84 5.98 10.51
CA ASN A 134 13.09 7.41 10.45
C ASN A 134 13.69 7.85 9.09
N THR A 135 14.46 6.98 8.42
CA THR A 135 14.93 7.25 7.04
C THR A 135 13.80 7.48 6.03
N TYR A 136 12.60 6.92 6.28
CA TYR A 136 11.44 7.09 5.39
C TYR A 136 10.55 8.27 5.76
N ILE A 137 10.63 8.78 7.00
CA ILE A 137 9.73 9.81 7.52
C ILE A 137 10.30 11.18 7.22
N LYS A 138 9.50 12.03 6.56
CA LYS A 138 9.80 13.44 6.33
C LYS A 138 8.81 14.30 7.12
N ASP A 139 9.31 14.97 8.16
CA ASP A 139 8.49 15.91 8.93
C ASP A 139 8.16 17.17 8.12
N ASN A 140 6.93 17.64 8.25
CA ASN A 140 6.55 18.92 7.67
C ASN A 140 7.11 20.11 8.48
N ALA A 141 7.19 21.27 7.85
CA ALA A 141 7.73 22.48 8.48
C ALA A 141 6.97 22.87 9.76
N LYS A 142 5.63 22.78 9.74
CA LYS A 142 4.77 23.11 10.90
C LYS A 142 5.15 22.29 12.13
N LYS A 143 5.42 21.00 11.97
CA LYS A 143 5.80 20.09 13.06
C LYS A 143 7.19 20.43 13.61
N ARG A 144 8.12 20.86 12.75
CA ARG A 144 9.45 21.32 13.19
C ARG A 144 9.38 22.62 13.99
N TYR A 145 8.54 23.57 13.61
CA TYR A 145 8.34 24.80 14.39
C TYR A 145 7.76 24.58 15.78
N LYS A 146 7.01 23.49 16.02
CA LYS A 146 6.51 23.16 17.37
C LYS A 146 7.64 22.88 18.38
N PHE A 147 8.83 22.53 17.91
CA PHE A 147 9.99 22.31 18.77
C PHE A 147 10.62 23.63 19.26
N SER A 148 10.37 24.74 18.56
CA SER A 148 10.88 26.08 18.89
C SER A 148 10.09 26.79 20.00
N VAL A 149 9.09 26.12 20.59
CA VAL A 149 8.19 26.68 21.62
C VAL A 149 8.41 26.00 22.99
N LEU A 150 9.58 25.40 23.18
CA LEU A 150 10.10 24.97 24.48
C LEU A 150 11.19 25.96 24.93
#